data_AF-A0A1J5Q766-F1
#
_entry.id   AF-A0A1J5Q766-F1
#
_cell.length_a   1.000
_cell.length_b   1.000
_cell.length_c   1.000
_cell.angle_alpha   90.00
_cell.angle_beta   90.00
_cell.angle_gamma   90.00
#
_symmetry.space_group_name_H-M   'P 1'
#
loop_
_entity.id
_entity.type
_entity.pdbx_description
1 polymer ?
#
loop_
_entity_poly.entity_id
_entity_poly.type
_entity_poly.pdbx_seq_one_letter_code
_entity_poly.pdbx_strand_id
1 'polypeptide(L)' 'MDRTPVREGTELLAIDGRVAGRVTSGSFAPSTGGPVAMAYVASAFTSPGTTLHAQVRGRAVPMQVQPMPFVPHRYWRG' A
#
# COMPACT_ATOMS: atom_id res chain seq x y z
N MET A 1 -1.43 14.10 -0.34
CA MET A 1 -1.88 12.70 -0.17
C MET A 1 -2.65 12.60 1.14
N ASP A 2 -3.83 11.99 1.13
CA ASP A 2 -4.62 11.76 2.35
C ASP A 2 -3.74 10.99 3.36
N ARG A 3 -3.69 11.46 4.61
CA ARG A 3 -2.82 10.88 5.66
C ARG A 3 -3.50 9.75 6.42
N THR A 4 -4.73 9.40 6.05
CA THR A 4 -5.49 8.32 6.67
C THR A 4 -4.79 6.99 6.48
N PRO A 5 -4.39 6.28 7.56
CA PRO A 5 -3.79 4.97 7.44
C PRO A 5 -4.79 3.95 6.88
N VAL A 6 -4.37 3.22 5.86
CA VAL A 6 -5.11 2.07 5.33
C VAL A 6 -4.90 0.88 6.28
N ARG A 7 -5.96 0.16 6.62
CA ARG A 7 -5.93 -0.93 7.60
C ARG A 7 -6.10 -2.29 6.94
N GLU A 8 -5.74 -3.34 7.67
CA GLU A 8 -6.02 -4.73 7.29
C GLU A 8 -7.48 -4.90 6.86
N GLY A 9 -7.69 -5.74 5.85
CA GLY A 9 -9.01 -6.03 5.30
C GLY A 9 -9.49 -5.03 4.25
N THR A 10 -8.81 -3.88 4.08
CA THR A 10 -9.20 -2.87 3.08
C THR A 10 -9.04 -3.42 1.67
N GLU A 11 -10.08 -3.26 0.85
CA GLU A 11 -10.06 -3.65 -0.56
C GLU A 11 -9.27 -2.64 -1.40
N LEU A 12 -8.48 -3.15 -2.36
CA LEU A 12 -7.75 -2.37 -3.34
C LEU A 12 -8.41 -2.52 -4.69
N LEU A 13 -8.68 -1.39 -5.35
CA LEU A 13 -9.21 -1.34 -6.72
C LEU A 13 -8.14 -0.83 -7.68
N ALA A 14 -8.15 -1.37 -8.90
CA ALA A 14 -7.43 -0.80 -10.03
C ALA A 14 -8.09 0.51 -10.50
N ILE A 15 -7.44 1.22 -11.42
CA ILE A 15 -7.96 2.50 -11.95
C ILE A 15 -9.29 2.33 -12.70
N ASP A 16 -9.52 1.16 -13.28
CA ASP A 16 -10.76 0.78 -13.99
C ASP A 16 -11.85 0.26 -13.04
N GLY A 17 -11.61 0.30 -11.72
CA GLY A 17 -12.58 -0.10 -10.70
C GLY A 17 -12.61 -1.59 -10.38
N ARG A 18 -11.83 -2.43 -11.07
CA ARG A 18 -11.76 -3.86 -10.74
C ARG A 18 -11.06 -4.08 -9.40
N VAL A 19 -11.49 -5.09 -8.65
CA VAL A 19 -10.79 -5.52 -7.44
C VAL A 19 -9.40 -6.03 -7.83
N ALA A 20 -8.37 -5.33 -7.34
CA ALA A 20 -6.97 -5.64 -7.56
C ALA A 20 -6.40 -6.52 -6.44
N GLY A 21 -6.95 -6.43 -5.23
CA GLY A 21 -6.42 -7.17 -4.08
C GLY A 21 -6.95 -6.69 -2.73
N ARG A 22 -6.24 -7.06 -1.66
CA ARG A 22 -6.61 -6.71 -0.28
C ARG A 22 -5.39 -6.42 0.58
N VAL A 23 -5.49 -5.38 1.41
CA VAL A 23 -4.50 -5.01 2.41
C VAL A 23 -4.47 -6.03 3.54
N THR A 24 -3.27 -6.49 3.90
CA THR A 24 -3.02 -7.42 4.99
C THR A 24 -2.51 -6.71 6.24
N SER A 25 -1.75 -5.63 6.08
CA SER A 25 -1.29 -4.80 7.19
C SER A 25 -1.09 -3.37 6.73
N GLY A 26 -1.29 -2.41 7.63
CA GLY A 26 -1.08 -1.00 7.30
C GLY A 26 -1.19 -0.06 8.49
N SER A 27 -0.31 0.94 8.49
CA SER A 27 -0.25 1.96 9.54
C SER A 27 0.47 3.23 9.06
N PHE A 28 0.53 4.23 9.93
CA PHE A 28 1.42 5.37 9.74
C PHE A 28 2.85 4.96 10.10
N ALA A 29 3.80 5.17 9.20
CA ALA A 29 5.22 4.92 9.44
C ALA A 29 5.95 6.27 9.64
N PRO A 30 6.36 6.61 10.88
CA PRO A 30 7.07 7.86 11.15
C PRO A 30 8.36 8.03 10.34
N SER A 31 9.09 6.93 10.13
CA SER A 31 10.36 6.93 9.39
C SER A 31 10.22 7.29 7.91
N THR A 32 9.06 7.03 7.29
CA THR A 32 8.78 7.43 5.91
C THR A 32 7.91 8.70 5.84
N GLY A 33 7.49 9.24 6.98
CA GLY A 33 6.65 10.44 7.08
C GLY A 33 5.19 10.25 6.62
N GLY A 34 4.76 9.01 6.36
CA GLY A 34 3.49 8.74 5.70
C GLY A 34 2.90 7.36 6.00
N PRO A 35 1.65 7.11 5.57
CA PRO A 35 1.03 5.79 5.66
C PRO A 35 1.73 4.79 4.72
N VAL A 36 1.95 3.57 5.21
CA VAL A 36 2.44 2.43 4.44
C VAL A 36 1.53 1.24 4.69
N ALA A 37 1.43 0.34 3.70
CA ALA A 37 0.66 -0.89 3.82
C ALA A 37 1.32 -2.01 3.01
N MET A 38 1.05 -3.25 3.42
CA MET A 38 1.31 -4.46 2.64
C MET A 38 -0.03 -5.07 2.21
N ALA A 39 -0.03 -5.68 1.04
CA ALA A 39 -1.23 -6.24 0.44
C ALA A 39 -0.87 -7.41 -0.48
N TYR A 40 -1.82 -8.33 -0.64
CA TYR A 40 -1.82 -9.23 -1.79
C TYR A 40 -2.61 -8.57 -2.92
N VAL A 41 -2.05 -8.63 -4.12
CA VAL A 41 -2.68 -8.13 -5.34
C VAL A 41 -2.53 -9.16 -6.46
N ALA A 42 -3.38 -9.09 -7.48
CA ALA A 42 -3.20 -9.87 -8.70
C ALA A 42 -1.87 -9.52 -9.36
N SER A 43 -1.23 -10.50 -10.00
CA SER A 43 0.09 -10.35 -10.64
C SER A 43 0.18 -9.19 -11.65
N ALA A 44 -0.92 -8.87 -12.31
CA ALA A 44 -1.01 -7.73 -13.23
C ALA A 44 -0.75 -6.36 -12.57
N PHE A 45 -0.81 -6.27 -11.24
CA PHE A 45 -0.70 -5.03 -10.47
C PHE A 45 0.52 -4.98 -9.55
N THR A 46 1.49 -5.91 -9.66
CA THR A 46 2.63 -5.98 -8.74
C THR A 46 3.80 -5.06 -9.12
N SER A 47 3.77 -4.45 -10.31
CA SER A 47 4.87 -3.62 -10.79
C SER A 47 5.04 -2.37 -9.92
N PRO A 48 6.27 -2.02 -9.49
CA PRO A 48 6.53 -0.75 -8.81
C PRO A 48 6.03 0.44 -9.64
N GLY A 49 5.42 1.41 -8.97
CA GLY A 49 4.81 2.57 -9.61
C GLY A 49 3.34 2.40 -9.99
N THR A 50 2.80 1.17 -10.01
CA THR A 50 1.37 0.92 -10.25
C THR A 50 0.52 1.62 -9.20
N THR A 51 -0.46 2.42 -9.64
CA THR A 51 -1.43 3.10 -8.78
C THR A 51 -2.66 2.21 -8.56
N LEU A 52 -3.05 2.05 -7.30
CA LEU A 52 -4.27 1.40 -6.84
C LEU A 52 -5.05 2.34 -5.93
N HIS A 53 -6.32 2.05 -5.69
CA HIS A 53 -7.18 2.81 -4.79
C HIS A 53 -7.66 1.94 -3.63
N ALA A 54 -7.30 2.29 -2.40
CA ALA A 54 -7.84 1.67 -1.20
C ALA A 54 -9.22 2.24 -0.86
N GLN A 55 -10.20 1.37 -0.62
CA GLN A 55 -11.55 1.77 -0.23
C GLN A 55 -11.64 1.97 1.28
N VAL A 56 -11.39 3.19 1.76
CA VAL A 56 -11.39 3.53 3.18
C VAL A 56 -12.65 4.33 3.52
N ARG A 57 -13.55 3.75 4.30
CA ARG A 57 -14.78 4.43 4.80
C ARG A 57 -15.59 5.11 3.69
N GLY A 58 -15.74 4.46 2.54
CA GLY A 58 -16.47 4.98 1.38
C GLY A 58 -15.70 5.98 0.52
N ARG A 59 -14.40 6.20 0.78
CA ARG A 59 -13.52 7.05 -0.03
C ARG A 59 -12.40 6.23 -0.68
N ALA A 60 -12.14 6.49 -1.96
CA ALA A 60 -10.95 6.01 -2.64
C ALA A 60 -9.71 6.79 -2.20
N VAL A 61 -8.75 6.12 -1.58
CA VAL A 61 -7.44 6.66 -1.19
C VAL A 61 -6.38 6.11 -2.15
N PRO A 62 -5.65 6.96 -2.90
CA PRO A 62 -4.62 6.48 -3.84
C PRO A 62 -3.43 5.88 -3.09
N MET A 63 -2.98 4.73 -3.58
CA MET A 63 -1.80 4.00 -3.12
C MET A 63 -0.90 3.71 -4.34
N GLN A 64 0.40 3.67 -4.13
CA GLN A 64 1.35 3.27 -5.16
C GLN A 64 2.13 2.04 -4.70
N VAL A 65 2.27 1.06 -5.59
CA VAL A 65 3.11 -0.10 -5.33
C VAL A 65 4.57 0.34 -5.28
N GLN A 66 5.25 -0.01 -4.20
CA GLN A 66 6.63 0.39 -3.92
C GLN A 66 7.47 -0.85 -3.58
N PRO A 67 8.77 -0.85 -3.92
CA PRO A 67 9.65 -1.92 -3.50
C PRO A 67 9.80 -1.93 -1.97
N MET A 68 10.00 -3.11 -1.41
CA MET A 68 10.35 -3.30 -0.01
C MET A 68 11.87 -3.53 0.13
N PRO A 69 12.46 -3.18 1.29
CA PRO A 69 11.82 -2.57 2.46
C PRO A 69 11.53 -1.08 2.26
N PHE A 70 10.48 -0.56 2.92
CA PHE A 70 10.13 0.87 2.85
C PHE A 70 11.20 1.79 3.46
N VAL A 71 12.03 1.26 4.35
CA VAL A 71 13.20 1.92 4.93
C VAL A 71 14.39 0.97 4.79
N PRO A 72 15.55 1.41 4.29
CA PRO A 72 16.72 0.54 4.14
C PRO A 72 17.12 -0.11 5.47
N HIS A 73 17.38 -1.41 5.43
CA HIS A 73 17.91 -2.13 6.59
C HIS A 73 19.33 -1.67 6.91
N ARG A 74 19.65 -1.55 8.20
CA ARG A 74 21.01 -1.26 8.70
C ARG A 74 21.56 -2.45 9.48
N TYR A 75 21.51 -3.62 8.85
CA TYR A 75 22.03 -4.84 9.48
C TYR A 75 23.55 -4.76 9.62
N TRP A 76 24.06 -5.09 10.80
CA TRP A 76 25.48 -5.39 10.99
C TRP A 76 25.80 -6.74 10.34
N ARG A 77 26.96 -6.84 9.68
CA ARG A 77 27.34 -8.02 8.86
C ARG A 77 28.74 -8.57 9.16
N GLY A 78 29.32 -8.22 10.30
CA GLY A 78 30.74 -8.42 10.60
C GLY A 78 31.47 -7.09 10.65
#